data_AF-A0A430FNM3-F1
#
_entry.id   AF-A0A430FNM3-F1
#
_cell.length_a   1.000
_cell.length_b   1.000
_cell.length_c   1.000
_cell.angle_alpha   90.00
_cell.angle_beta   90.00
_cell.angle_gamma   90.00
#
_symmetry.space_group_name_H-M   'P 1'
#
loop_
_entity.id
_entity.type
_entity.pdbx_description
1 polymer ?
#
loop_
_entity_poly.entity_id
_entity_poly.type
_entity_poly.pdbx_seq_one_letter_code
_entity_poly.pdbx_strand_id
1 'polypeptide(L)'
;MTMRDSAGKRTVKVVNPRQELDDLVSFVNTGWLASGEFDGPTFLWNHLISDASASDDSERNNMPVAPPRDADTVISMPMQWYFDAIASIVPTAQRTDASVEMPRNDMPTFRLDSQALSGVDAVVGNALMSTRWVAATANLAKAVEVTARFVGNVADRDNEGFDYLKELIQNIRVYMDSVARNAQPQDGEEALRLITQVACNEDFQLNSMQMVELLACGLSFAQWDDTRMFAYDALNRALDTMDRFAREAHINTVDSYTGSDDAQSEMTNDVSNANGTSSATDTGNVNDIISANDGNSATDANTANTLDPDMSATDMDGIRRQTMAISAHQQFEQAILFLRHDLMRVSGDAQDADDFLLQHHDTEPLADAYVARLIAAERWEDLIDFINLVEHDRPNQYTVMFPEDLVPYEWESLREAALEALGKWDELRAMYRERIVEAYDPSDEEAITKLRAISNSNNSSNGNGRSNGNDGSSWAEQVQRIVHDYADGQGRYARNMIYERLMISEHLHDEAARYCHNFPDAARDLAALL
;
A
#
# COMPACT_ATOMS: atom_id res chain seq x y z
N MET A 1 -5.84 25.69 -5.77
CA MET A 1 -7.18 26.34 -5.57
C MET A 1 -7.04 27.87 -5.55
N THR A 2 -7.75 28.62 -6.41
CA THR A 2 -7.56 30.08 -6.56
C THR A 2 -8.38 30.89 -5.54
N MET A 3 -7.76 31.33 -4.44
CA MET A 3 -8.36 32.38 -3.62
C MET A 3 -8.08 33.76 -4.24
N ARG A 4 -9.15 34.45 -4.63
CA ARG A 4 -9.12 35.86 -5.03
C ARG A 4 -9.17 36.71 -3.77
N ASP A 5 -8.15 37.51 -3.56
CA ASP A 5 -8.24 38.57 -2.56
C ASP A 5 -9.15 39.70 -3.05
N SER A 6 -9.72 40.43 -2.10
CA SER A 6 -10.82 41.40 -2.24
C SER A 6 -10.55 42.61 -3.17
N ALA A 7 -9.36 42.67 -3.80
CA ALA A 7 -8.95 43.69 -4.75
C ALA A 7 -8.67 43.17 -6.19
N GLY A 8 -8.94 41.90 -6.50
CA GLY A 8 -8.85 41.38 -7.88
C GLY A 8 -7.44 41.31 -8.49
N LYS A 9 -6.38 41.51 -7.70
CA LYS A 9 -5.00 41.21 -8.12
C LYS A 9 -4.76 39.71 -7.96
N ARG A 10 -4.29 39.04 -9.03
CA ARG A 10 -3.65 37.72 -8.93
C ARG A 10 -2.40 37.90 -8.09
N THR A 11 -2.43 37.49 -6.84
CA THR A 11 -1.23 37.32 -6.03
C THR A 11 -0.55 36.06 -6.55
N VAL A 12 0.50 36.23 -7.36
CA VAL A 12 1.50 35.17 -7.52
C VAL A 12 2.07 34.98 -6.13
N LYS A 13 1.72 33.87 -5.47
CA LYS A 13 2.38 33.49 -4.23
C LYS A 13 3.83 33.30 -4.64
N VAL A 14 4.73 34.12 -4.10
CA VAL A 14 6.16 33.92 -4.32
C VAL A 14 6.49 32.65 -3.56
N VAL A 15 6.42 31.53 -4.28
CA VAL A 15 6.86 30.22 -3.81
C VAL A 15 8.35 30.35 -3.49
N ASN A 16 8.71 30.01 -2.26
CA ASN A 16 10.10 29.91 -1.86
C ASN A 16 10.42 28.41 -1.88
N PRO A 17 11.19 27.91 -2.87
CA PRO A 17 11.35 26.48 -3.08
C PRO A 17 11.96 25.74 -1.87
N ARG A 18 12.78 26.46 -1.08
CA ARG A 18 13.28 25.95 0.22
C ARG A 18 12.20 25.69 1.26
N GLN A 19 11.15 26.50 1.29
CA GLN A 19 10.04 26.30 2.24
C GLN A 19 9.28 25.02 1.90
N GLU A 20 9.15 24.68 0.62
CA GLU A 20 8.41 23.48 0.18
C GLU A 20 9.17 22.21 0.50
N LEU A 21 10.50 22.26 0.38
CA LEU A 21 11.39 21.20 0.86
C LEU A 21 11.29 21.01 2.38
N ASP A 22 11.34 22.12 3.14
CA ASP A 22 11.19 22.07 4.60
C ASP A 22 9.82 21.51 5.01
N ASP A 23 8.76 21.87 4.28
CA ASP A 23 7.40 21.37 4.51
C ASP A 23 7.29 19.87 4.18
N LEU A 24 7.92 19.39 3.10
CA LEU A 24 7.98 17.96 2.75
C LEU A 24 8.72 17.14 3.82
N VAL A 25 9.90 17.61 4.25
CA VAL A 25 10.68 16.95 5.30
C VAL A 25 9.90 16.96 6.62
N SER A 26 9.23 18.07 6.95
CA SER A 26 8.36 18.15 8.12
C SER A 26 7.20 17.16 8.03
N PHE A 27 6.55 17.05 6.87
CA PHE A 27 5.45 16.12 6.66
C PHE A 27 5.88 14.68 6.87
N VAL A 28 6.99 14.25 6.24
CA VAL A 28 7.49 12.88 6.40
C VAL A 28 7.78 12.56 7.86
N ASN A 29 8.45 13.48 8.57
CA ASN A 29 8.81 13.30 9.97
C ASN A 29 7.61 13.33 10.93
N THR A 30 6.55 14.09 10.62
CA THR A 30 5.40 14.27 11.53
C THR A 30 4.18 13.44 11.18
N GLY A 31 4.08 12.93 9.95
CA GLY A 31 2.98 12.10 9.45
C GLY A 31 3.35 10.62 9.40
N TRP A 32 4.39 10.28 8.64
CA TRP A 32 4.76 8.89 8.35
C TRP A 32 5.73 8.27 9.35
N LEU A 33 6.69 9.04 9.83
CA LEU A 33 7.70 8.59 10.81
C LEU A 33 7.32 8.98 12.25
N ALA A 34 6.06 9.39 12.46
CA ALA A 34 5.61 10.10 13.64
C ALA A 34 5.61 9.27 14.93
N SER A 35 5.65 7.93 14.84
CA SER A 35 5.76 7.09 16.02
C SER A 35 7.18 7.24 16.58
N GLY A 36 7.37 8.20 17.49
CA GLY A 36 8.65 8.43 18.17
C GLY A 36 9.18 7.25 18.99
N GLU A 37 8.53 6.08 18.89
CA GLU A 37 8.94 4.79 19.44
C GLU A 37 9.98 4.08 18.57
N PHE A 38 9.93 4.23 17.24
CA PHE A 38 10.83 3.54 16.31
C PHE A 38 11.48 4.49 15.30
N ASP A 39 12.71 4.19 14.89
CA ASP A 39 13.43 4.92 13.84
C ASP A 39 12.97 4.47 12.45
N GLY A 40 11.75 4.83 12.04
CA GLY A 40 11.22 4.51 10.72
C GLY A 40 9.72 4.27 10.68
N PRO A 41 9.14 4.07 9.49
CA PRO A 41 7.74 3.72 9.34
C PRO A 41 7.52 2.26 9.76
N THR A 42 6.28 1.93 10.09
CA THR A 42 5.79 0.55 10.29
C THR A 42 4.46 0.39 9.56
N PHE A 43 4.16 -0.82 9.10
CA PHE A 43 2.97 -1.10 8.28
C PHE A 43 1.82 -1.69 9.10
N LEU A 44 2.13 -2.73 9.88
CA LEU A 44 1.18 -3.46 10.69
C LEU A 44 1.16 -2.90 12.12
N TRP A 45 2.30 -2.49 12.66
CA TRP A 45 2.35 -1.89 14.01
C TRP A 45 2.00 -0.39 14.00
N ASN A 46 1.33 0.09 15.04
CA ASN A 46 1.02 1.51 15.27
C ASN A 46 1.00 1.83 16.78
N HIS A 47 1.55 2.97 17.19
CA HIS A 47 1.55 3.48 18.58
C HIS A 47 0.16 3.50 19.24
N LEU A 48 -0.91 3.67 18.45
CA LEU A 48 -2.28 3.61 18.95
C LEU A 48 -2.63 2.28 19.62
N ILE A 49 -1.97 1.17 19.25
CA ILE A 49 -2.13 -0.13 19.91
C ILE A 49 -1.59 -0.06 21.34
N SER A 50 -0.42 0.55 21.51
CA SER A 50 0.26 0.72 22.80
C SER A 50 -0.51 1.69 23.72
N ASP A 51 -1.04 2.78 23.16
CA ASP A 51 -1.88 3.74 23.89
C ASP A 51 -3.20 3.10 24.37
N ALA A 52 -3.86 2.35 23.50
CA ALA A 52 -5.09 1.64 23.85
C ALA A 52 -4.84 0.58 24.92
N SER A 53 -3.78 -0.23 24.78
CA SER A 53 -3.44 -1.29 25.75
C SER A 53 -3.10 -0.69 27.12
N ALA A 54 -2.36 0.42 27.16
CA ALA A 54 -2.01 1.11 28.40
C ALA A 54 -3.23 1.73 29.09
N SER A 55 -4.21 2.23 28.32
CA SER A 55 -5.49 2.68 28.86
C SER A 55 -6.25 1.51 29.52
N ASP A 56 -6.36 0.39 28.82
CA ASP A 56 -7.05 -0.81 29.30
C ASP A 56 -6.38 -1.43 30.54
N ASP A 57 -5.05 -1.38 30.62
CA ASP A 57 -4.26 -1.92 31.75
C ASP A 57 -4.71 -1.37 33.10
N SER A 58 -5.24 -0.13 33.13
CA SER A 58 -5.75 0.49 34.35
C SER A 58 -7.07 -0.11 34.85
N GLU A 59 -7.85 -0.74 33.96
CA GLU A 59 -9.15 -1.33 34.26
C GLU A 59 -9.09 -2.85 34.42
N ARG A 60 -8.03 -3.48 33.93
CA ARG A 60 -7.80 -4.93 34.02
C ARG A 60 -7.52 -5.37 35.45
N ASN A 61 -8.04 -6.55 35.78
CA ASN A 61 -7.90 -7.13 37.12
C ASN A 61 -7.62 -8.63 37.03
N ASN A 62 -7.19 -9.24 38.14
CA ASN A 62 -7.04 -10.71 38.21
C ASN A 62 -8.41 -11.42 38.33
N MET A 63 -9.23 -11.24 37.30
CA MET A 63 -10.57 -11.81 37.18
C MET A 63 -10.47 -13.23 36.61
N PRO A 64 -11.22 -14.21 37.15
CA PRO A 64 -11.33 -15.51 36.53
C PRO A 64 -11.95 -15.37 35.14
N VAL A 65 -11.42 -16.17 34.21
CA VAL A 65 -12.00 -16.33 32.89
C VAL A 65 -12.77 -17.65 32.79
N ALA A 66 -13.73 -17.73 31.88
CA ALA A 66 -14.45 -18.97 31.61
C ALA A 66 -13.47 -20.13 31.33
N PRO A 67 -13.63 -21.32 31.94
CA PRO A 67 -12.85 -22.49 31.59
C PRO A 67 -13.01 -22.83 30.10
N PRO A 68 -11.98 -23.43 29.43
CA PRO A 68 -12.00 -23.63 27.98
C PRO A 68 -13.25 -24.36 27.44
N ARG A 69 -13.74 -25.37 28.17
CA ARG A 69 -14.95 -26.12 27.80
C ARG A 69 -16.21 -25.27 27.89
N ASP A 70 -16.30 -24.43 28.91
CA ASP A 70 -17.45 -23.56 29.13
C ASP A 70 -17.43 -22.42 28.11
N ALA A 71 -16.26 -21.86 27.83
CA ALA A 71 -16.06 -20.87 26.76
C ALA A 71 -16.49 -21.41 25.39
N ASP A 72 -16.03 -22.61 25.01
CA ASP A 72 -16.43 -23.29 23.77
C ASP A 72 -17.94 -23.48 23.67
N THR A 73 -18.58 -23.89 24.78
CA THR A 73 -20.04 -24.06 24.83
C THR A 73 -20.78 -22.74 24.68
N VAL A 74 -20.36 -21.69 25.40
CA VAL A 74 -20.99 -20.37 25.37
C VAL A 74 -20.86 -19.73 23.99
N ILE A 75 -19.71 -19.86 23.34
CA ILE A 75 -19.47 -19.35 21.99
C ILE A 75 -20.31 -20.10 20.95
N SER A 76 -20.28 -21.44 20.98
CA SER A 76 -20.82 -22.24 19.89
C SER A 76 -22.36 -22.36 19.92
N MET A 77 -22.98 -22.24 21.09
CA MET A 77 -24.42 -22.49 21.25
C MET A 77 -25.31 -21.50 20.47
N PRO A 78 -25.08 -20.16 20.51
CA PRO A 78 -25.86 -19.22 19.70
C PRO A 78 -25.65 -19.41 18.18
N MET A 79 -24.43 -19.74 17.74
CA MET A 79 -24.15 -20.05 16.33
C MET A 79 -24.90 -21.30 15.86
N GLN A 80 -24.98 -22.33 16.70
CA GLN A 80 -25.74 -23.53 16.40
C GLN A 80 -27.24 -23.22 16.27
N TRP A 81 -27.80 -22.41 17.18
CA TRP A 81 -29.19 -21.97 17.08
C TRP A 81 -29.48 -21.17 15.83
N TYR A 82 -28.53 -20.34 15.38
CA TYR A 82 -28.63 -19.62 14.12
C TYR A 82 -28.77 -20.59 12.93
N PHE A 83 -27.88 -21.58 12.81
CA PHE A 83 -27.97 -22.58 11.74
C PHE A 83 -29.24 -23.45 11.86
N ASP A 84 -29.64 -23.83 13.07
CA ASP A 84 -30.89 -24.57 13.31
C ASP A 84 -32.12 -23.78 12.85
N ALA A 85 -32.14 -22.46 13.11
CA ALA A 85 -33.20 -21.57 12.68
C ALA A 85 -33.24 -21.45 11.16
N ILE A 86 -32.09 -21.29 10.49
CA ILE A 86 -32.02 -21.27 9.02
C ILE A 86 -32.48 -22.59 8.43
N ALA A 87 -32.04 -23.73 8.99
CA ALA A 87 -32.44 -25.06 8.52
C ALA A 87 -33.97 -25.27 8.58
N SER A 88 -34.66 -24.57 9.48
CA SER A 88 -36.11 -24.66 9.61
C SER A 88 -36.88 -23.89 8.54
N ILE A 89 -36.23 -22.91 7.89
CA ILE A 89 -36.86 -22.04 6.88
C ILE A 89 -36.36 -22.30 5.46
N VAL A 90 -35.14 -22.84 5.28
CA VAL A 90 -34.53 -23.13 3.98
C VAL A 90 -34.84 -24.58 3.58
N PRO A 91 -35.65 -24.81 2.52
CA PRO A 91 -36.07 -26.17 2.15
C PRO A 91 -34.94 -27.10 1.69
N THR A 92 -33.84 -26.53 1.19
CA THR A 92 -32.66 -27.27 0.71
C THR A 92 -31.67 -27.61 1.83
N ALA A 93 -31.92 -27.16 3.06
CA ALA A 93 -31.07 -27.47 4.21
C ALA A 93 -31.20 -28.93 4.63
N GLN A 94 -30.05 -29.58 4.79
CA GLN A 94 -29.94 -30.95 5.29
C GLN A 94 -29.26 -30.94 6.65
N ARG A 95 -29.89 -31.60 7.63
CA ARG A 95 -29.26 -31.84 8.92
C ARG A 95 -28.38 -33.08 8.82
N THR A 96 -27.09 -32.93 9.10
CA THR A 96 -26.17 -34.04 9.31
C THR A 96 -25.99 -34.27 10.82
N ASP A 97 -25.31 -35.35 11.20
CA ASP A 97 -25.05 -35.66 12.62
C ASP A 97 -24.15 -34.61 13.31
N ALA A 98 -23.46 -33.75 12.53
CA ALA A 98 -22.50 -32.77 13.02
C ALA A 98 -22.88 -31.31 12.70
N SER A 99 -23.68 -31.04 11.66
CA SER A 99 -23.94 -29.68 11.19
C SER A 99 -25.23 -29.55 10.37
N VAL A 100 -25.55 -28.31 9.99
CA VAL A 100 -26.55 -28.00 8.97
C VAL A 100 -25.79 -27.68 7.68
N GLU A 101 -26.06 -28.44 6.62
CA GLU A 101 -25.48 -28.20 5.30
C GLU A 101 -26.56 -27.65 4.35
N MET A 102 -26.22 -26.61 3.61
CA MET A 102 -27.07 -26.09 2.53
C MET A 102 -26.22 -25.40 1.46
N PRO A 103 -26.68 -25.35 0.19
CA PRO A 103 -26.01 -24.57 -0.84
C PRO A 103 -25.89 -23.10 -0.43
N ARG A 104 -24.71 -22.50 -0.59
CA ARG A 104 -24.44 -21.10 -0.18
C ARG A 104 -25.37 -20.08 -0.86
N ASN A 105 -25.82 -20.39 -2.07
CA ASN A 105 -26.78 -19.56 -2.82
C ASN A 105 -28.18 -19.52 -2.16
N ASP A 106 -28.56 -20.60 -1.48
CA ASP A 106 -29.87 -20.72 -0.81
C ASP A 106 -29.82 -20.17 0.63
N MET A 107 -28.62 -19.90 1.15
CA MET A 107 -28.43 -19.39 2.50
C MET A 107 -28.80 -17.90 2.57
N PRO A 108 -29.64 -17.49 3.55
CA PRO A 108 -29.94 -16.08 3.77
C PRO A 108 -28.68 -15.30 4.12
N THR A 109 -28.66 -14.02 3.77
CA THR A 109 -27.55 -13.13 4.15
C THR A 109 -27.44 -13.08 5.68
N PHE A 110 -26.24 -13.34 6.19
CA PHE A 110 -25.95 -13.20 7.62
C PHE A 110 -26.09 -11.74 8.04
N ARG A 111 -26.63 -11.53 9.25
CA ARG A 111 -26.76 -10.23 9.89
C ARG A 111 -26.31 -10.33 11.34
N LEU A 112 -25.54 -9.36 11.80
CA LEU A 112 -25.00 -9.32 13.16
C LEU A 112 -26.11 -9.23 14.22
N ASP A 113 -27.24 -8.60 13.88
CA ASP A 113 -28.42 -8.49 14.74
C ASP A 113 -29.08 -9.85 15.07
N SER A 114 -28.73 -10.92 14.36
CA SER A 114 -29.16 -12.29 14.62
C SER A 114 -28.71 -12.84 15.98
N GLN A 115 -27.78 -12.17 16.65
CA GLN A 115 -27.18 -12.58 17.93
C GLN A 115 -26.38 -13.90 17.84
N ALA A 116 -26.05 -14.39 16.65
CA ALA A 116 -25.26 -15.60 16.47
C ALA A 116 -23.87 -15.51 17.13
N LEU A 117 -23.30 -14.29 17.20
CA LEU A 117 -21.98 -14.02 17.78
C LEU A 117 -22.03 -13.56 19.24
N SER A 118 -23.22 -13.48 19.86
CA SER A 118 -23.36 -12.99 21.25
C SER A 118 -22.58 -13.79 22.30
N GLY A 119 -22.34 -15.08 22.05
CA GLY A 119 -21.49 -15.93 22.88
C GLY A 119 -20.01 -15.53 22.82
N VAL A 120 -19.55 -15.05 21.66
CA VAL A 120 -18.20 -14.51 21.46
C VAL A 120 -18.04 -13.25 22.29
N ASP A 121 -18.97 -12.30 22.18
CA ASP A 121 -18.94 -11.04 22.95
C ASP A 121 -18.82 -11.28 24.46
N ALA A 122 -19.57 -12.26 24.99
CA ALA A 122 -19.55 -12.60 26.41
C ALA A 122 -18.19 -13.15 26.86
N VAL A 123 -17.59 -14.05 26.08
CA VAL A 123 -16.29 -14.67 26.42
C VAL A 123 -15.14 -13.68 26.22
N VAL A 124 -15.15 -12.92 25.12
CA VAL A 124 -14.14 -11.91 24.79
C VAL A 124 -14.17 -10.79 25.82
N GLY A 125 -15.34 -10.23 26.13
CA GLY A 125 -15.47 -9.18 27.14
C GLY A 125 -14.96 -9.59 28.53
N ASN A 126 -15.16 -10.85 28.92
CA ASN A 126 -14.59 -11.40 30.15
C ASN A 126 -13.06 -11.57 30.07
N ALA A 127 -12.54 -12.04 28.94
CA ALA A 127 -11.11 -12.27 28.74
C ALA A 127 -10.33 -10.95 28.70
N LEU A 128 -10.83 -9.93 27.97
CA LEU A 128 -10.16 -8.64 27.81
C LEU A 128 -9.92 -7.91 29.14
N MET A 129 -10.79 -8.11 30.13
CA MET A 129 -10.69 -7.48 31.46
C MET A 129 -9.78 -8.26 32.44
N SER A 130 -9.23 -9.40 32.04
CA SER A 130 -8.44 -10.27 32.90
C SER A 130 -6.94 -10.05 32.73
N THR A 131 -6.20 -10.13 33.84
CA THR A 131 -4.74 -10.26 33.85
C THR A 131 -4.28 -11.72 33.95
N ARG A 132 -5.19 -12.70 33.81
CA ARG A 132 -4.84 -14.13 33.72
C ARG A 132 -4.39 -14.44 32.29
N TRP A 133 -3.25 -13.89 31.91
CA TRP A 133 -2.76 -13.75 30.54
C TRP A 133 -2.99 -14.99 29.68
N VAL A 134 -2.42 -16.14 30.05
CA VAL A 134 -2.54 -17.39 29.28
C VAL A 134 -4.00 -17.86 29.14
N ALA A 135 -4.77 -17.87 30.23
CA ALA A 135 -6.13 -18.38 30.22
C ALA A 135 -7.07 -17.46 29.41
N ALA A 136 -6.90 -16.15 29.54
CA ALA A 136 -7.64 -15.16 28.78
C ALA A 136 -7.27 -15.23 27.29
N THR A 137 -5.98 -15.32 26.95
CA THR A 137 -5.52 -15.51 25.57
C THR A 137 -6.05 -16.82 24.98
N ALA A 138 -6.14 -17.91 25.75
CA ALA A 138 -6.76 -19.15 25.28
C ALA A 138 -8.23 -18.96 24.89
N ASN A 139 -8.99 -18.18 25.66
CA ASN A 139 -10.38 -17.85 25.34
C ASN A 139 -10.49 -16.93 24.11
N LEU A 140 -9.60 -15.95 23.97
CA LEU A 140 -9.52 -15.07 22.80
C LEU A 140 -9.15 -15.85 21.53
N ALA A 141 -8.14 -16.72 21.62
CA ALA A 141 -7.74 -17.63 20.54
C ALA A 141 -8.91 -18.52 20.10
N LYS A 142 -9.66 -19.06 21.07
CA LYS A 142 -10.84 -19.87 20.79
C LYS A 142 -11.97 -19.07 20.15
N ALA A 143 -12.22 -17.86 20.64
CA ALA A 143 -13.21 -16.94 20.09
C ALA A 143 -12.92 -16.61 18.62
N VAL A 144 -11.69 -16.26 18.29
CA VAL A 144 -11.31 -15.90 16.92
C VAL A 144 -11.30 -17.12 16.00
N GLU A 145 -10.86 -18.30 16.47
CA GLU A 145 -10.94 -19.56 15.71
C GLU A 145 -12.39 -19.90 15.32
N VAL A 146 -13.30 -19.90 16.30
CA VAL A 146 -14.69 -20.29 16.07
C VAL A 146 -15.42 -19.22 15.25
N THR A 147 -15.08 -17.94 15.42
CA THR A 147 -15.63 -16.84 14.60
C THR A 147 -15.19 -16.96 13.15
N ALA A 148 -13.90 -17.18 12.87
CA ALA A 148 -13.40 -17.37 11.51
C ALA A 148 -14.09 -18.53 10.81
N ARG A 149 -14.23 -19.67 11.51
CA ARG A 149 -14.98 -20.83 11.00
C ARG A 149 -16.45 -20.51 10.74
N PHE A 150 -17.10 -19.77 11.64
CA PHE A 150 -18.50 -19.37 11.47
C PHE A 150 -18.67 -18.48 10.24
N VAL A 151 -17.86 -17.42 10.10
CA VAL A 151 -17.88 -16.48 8.97
C VAL A 151 -17.66 -17.22 7.65
N GLY A 152 -16.71 -18.17 7.61
CA GLY A 152 -16.47 -19.02 6.44
C GLY A 152 -17.66 -19.90 6.04
N ASN A 153 -18.56 -20.22 6.97
CA ASN A 153 -19.73 -21.07 6.74
C ASN A 153 -21.04 -20.32 6.55
N VAL A 154 -21.06 -18.98 6.65
CA VAL A 154 -22.25 -18.18 6.39
C VAL A 154 -22.18 -17.43 5.05
N ALA A 155 -23.34 -16.99 4.58
CA ALA A 155 -23.44 -16.09 3.43
C ALA A 155 -23.37 -14.63 3.89
N ASP A 156 -22.15 -14.16 4.14
CA ASP A 156 -21.86 -12.80 4.60
C ASP A 156 -21.75 -11.82 3.42
N ARG A 157 -22.88 -11.49 2.78
CA ARG A 157 -22.88 -10.65 1.56
C ARG A 157 -22.66 -9.17 1.84
N ASP A 158 -22.97 -8.73 3.05
CA ASP A 158 -22.83 -7.35 3.50
C ASP A 158 -21.51 -7.13 4.29
N ASN A 159 -20.65 -8.16 4.40
CA ASN A 159 -19.40 -8.19 5.15
C ASN A 159 -19.52 -7.92 6.68
N GLU A 160 -20.72 -7.94 7.26
CA GLU A 160 -20.91 -7.69 8.70
C GLU A 160 -20.16 -8.71 9.57
N GLY A 161 -20.08 -9.97 9.15
CA GLY A 161 -19.35 -11.01 9.87
C GLY A 161 -17.83 -10.89 9.74
N PHE A 162 -17.35 -10.54 8.53
CA PHE A 162 -15.94 -10.30 8.27
C PHE A 162 -15.42 -9.05 8.99
N ASP A 163 -16.21 -7.97 9.03
CA ASP A 163 -15.89 -6.75 9.78
C ASP A 163 -15.80 -7.03 11.29
N TYR A 164 -16.73 -7.85 11.83
CA TYR A 164 -16.65 -8.31 13.21
C TYR A 164 -15.37 -9.12 13.49
N LEU A 165 -14.95 -9.98 12.56
CA LEU A 165 -13.71 -10.74 12.69
C LEU A 165 -12.48 -9.82 12.72
N LYS A 166 -12.44 -8.80 11.85
CA LYS A 166 -11.38 -7.77 11.84
C LYS A 166 -11.32 -7.01 13.18
N GLU A 167 -12.46 -6.59 13.71
CA GLU A 167 -12.54 -5.92 15.02
C GLU A 167 -12.05 -6.84 16.15
N LEU A 168 -12.44 -8.11 16.13
CA LEU A 168 -11.99 -9.10 17.11
C LEU A 168 -10.46 -9.29 17.05
N ILE A 169 -9.87 -9.40 15.86
CA ILE A 169 -8.42 -9.48 15.69
C ILE A 169 -7.75 -8.23 16.27
N GLN A 170 -8.27 -7.04 16.00
CA GLN A 170 -7.72 -5.80 16.53
C GLN A 170 -7.77 -5.74 18.07
N ASN A 171 -8.88 -6.18 18.68
CA ASN A 171 -8.98 -6.29 20.15
C ASN A 171 -7.95 -7.27 20.72
N ILE A 172 -7.69 -8.37 20.04
CA ILE A 172 -6.65 -9.34 20.43
C ILE A 172 -5.27 -8.71 20.32
N ARG A 173 -4.98 -7.94 19.27
CA ARG A 173 -3.69 -7.26 19.10
C ARG A 173 -3.42 -6.28 20.25
N VAL A 174 -4.40 -5.47 20.60
CA VAL A 174 -4.33 -4.56 21.77
C VAL A 174 -4.12 -5.34 23.07
N TYR A 175 -4.84 -6.44 23.27
CA TYR A 175 -4.66 -7.30 24.44
C TYR A 175 -3.26 -7.92 24.50
N MET A 176 -2.73 -8.39 23.36
CA MET A 176 -1.42 -9.04 23.29
C MET A 176 -0.27 -8.05 23.51
N ASP A 177 -0.47 -6.77 23.23
CA ASP A 177 0.46 -5.72 23.62
C ASP A 177 0.57 -5.60 25.15
N SER A 178 -0.56 -5.60 25.88
CA SER A 178 -0.55 -5.70 27.35
C SER A 178 0.11 -6.97 27.87
N VAL A 179 -0.06 -8.11 27.17
CA VAL A 179 0.60 -9.38 27.53
C VAL A 179 2.11 -9.24 27.40
N ALA A 180 2.60 -8.72 26.27
CA ALA A 180 4.03 -8.53 26.03
C ALA A 180 4.68 -7.63 27.10
N ARG A 181 3.97 -6.58 27.53
CA ARG A 181 4.46 -5.61 28.52
C ARG A 181 4.42 -6.13 29.96
N ASN A 182 3.38 -6.87 30.34
CA ASN A 182 3.06 -7.16 31.75
C ASN A 182 3.17 -8.63 32.16
N ALA A 183 3.13 -9.58 31.22
CA ALA A 183 3.22 -11.00 31.55
C ALA A 183 4.66 -11.42 31.86
N GLN A 184 4.82 -12.53 32.60
CA GLN A 184 6.13 -13.18 32.68
C GLN A 184 6.50 -13.75 31.30
N PRO A 185 7.78 -13.79 30.89
CA PRO A 185 8.17 -14.25 29.56
C PRO A 185 7.63 -15.64 29.19
N GLN A 186 7.54 -16.57 30.16
CA GLN A 186 6.97 -17.91 29.95
C GLN A 186 5.47 -17.87 29.63
N ASP A 187 4.71 -17.02 30.35
CA ASP A 187 3.27 -16.83 30.11
C ASP A 187 3.05 -16.10 28.77
N GLY A 188 3.93 -15.16 28.43
CA GLY A 188 3.93 -14.44 27.15
C GLY A 188 4.21 -15.36 25.97
N GLU A 189 5.22 -16.23 26.06
CA GLU A 189 5.52 -17.26 25.06
C GLU A 189 4.31 -18.17 24.83
N GLU A 190 3.72 -18.68 25.91
CA GLU A 190 2.57 -19.56 25.81
C GLU A 190 1.36 -18.86 25.19
N ALA A 191 1.09 -17.62 25.59
CA ALA A 191 0.02 -16.79 25.03
C ALA A 191 0.22 -16.54 23.53
N LEU A 192 1.41 -16.10 23.10
CA LEU A 192 1.69 -15.86 21.68
C LEU A 192 1.57 -17.16 20.87
N ARG A 193 2.06 -18.28 21.42
CA ARG A 193 1.95 -19.59 20.75
C ARG A 193 0.50 -20.02 20.52
N LEU A 194 -0.43 -19.71 21.42
CA LEU A 194 -1.86 -19.99 21.24
C LEU A 194 -2.43 -19.20 20.05
N ILE A 195 -2.09 -17.91 19.94
CA ILE A 195 -2.49 -17.05 18.83
C ILE A 195 -1.88 -17.54 17.51
N THR A 196 -0.58 -17.81 17.48
CA THR A 196 0.11 -18.34 16.30
C THR A 196 -0.49 -19.67 15.85
N GLN A 197 -0.87 -20.55 16.78
CA GLN A 197 -1.53 -21.80 16.43
C GLN A 197 -2.84 -21.55 15.69
N VAL A 198 -3.67 -20.62 16.18
CA VAL A 198 -4.94 -20.29 15.52
C VAL A 198 -4.71 -19.62 14.17
N ALA A 199 -3.76 -18.69 14.07
CA ALA A 199 -3.41 -18.04 12.80
C ALA A 199 -2.96 -19.06 11.73
N CYS A 200 -2.30 -20.15 12.14
CA CYS A 200 -1.81 -21.19 11.24
C CYS A 200 -2.84 -22.32 10.96
N ASN A 201 -4.08 -22.19 11.43
CA ASN A 201 -5.12 -23.20 11.18
C ASN A 201 -5.76 -23.03 9.78
N GLU A 202 -6.46 -24.06 9.32
CA GLU A 202 -7.14 -24.10 8.02
C GLU A 202 -8.13 -22.95 7.81
N ASP A 203 -8.78 -22.48 8.90
CA ASP A 203 -9.75 -21.38 8.87
C ASP A 203 -9.11 -20.04 8.39
N PHE A 204 -7.80 -19.89 8.53
CA PHE A 204 -7.04 -18.69 8.15
C PHE A 204 -6.16 -18.86 6.91
N GLN A 205 -5.89 -20.09 6.47
CA GLN A 205 -5.05 -20.34 5.29
C GLN A 205 -5.61 -19.72 4.00
N LEU A 206 -6.94 -19.65 3.88
CA LEU A 206 -7.62 -18.97 2.77
C LEU A 206 -7.88 -17.48 3.00
N ASN A 207 -7.59 -16.97 4.21
CA ASN A 207 -7.75 -15.57 4.62
C ASN A 207 -6.39 -15.01 5.05
N SER A 208 -5.44 -15.01 4.11
CA SER A 208 -4.02 -14.79 4.40
C SER A 208 -3.70 -13.42 4.99
N MET A 209 -4.48 -12.39 4.65
CA MET A 209 -4.35 -11.08 5.28
C MET A 209 -4.66 -11.13 6.79
N GLN A 210 -5.78 -11.74 7.17
CA GLN A 210 -6.18 -11.87 8.58
C GLN A 210 -5.23 -12.78 9.35
N MET A 211 -4.65 -13.80 8.69
CA MET A 211 -3.56 -14.59 9.25
C MET A 211 -2.37 -13.70 9.64
N VAL A 212 -1.92 -12.83 8.74
CA VAL A 212 -0.79 -11.92 8.99
C VAL A 212 -1.12 -10.87 10.05
N GLU A 213 -2.33 -10.31 10.06
CA GLU A 213 -2.79 -9.38 11.11
C GLU A 213 -2.77 -10.02 12.50
N LEU A 214 -3.19 -11.29 12.59
CA LEU A 214 -3.17 -12.03 13.86
C LEU A 214 -1.71 -12.36 14.28
N LEU A 215 -0.85 -12.71 13.34
CA LEU A 215 0.59 -12.89 13.58
C LEU A 215 1.29 -11.59 14.01
N ALA A 216 0.79 -10.43 13.58
CA ALA A 216 1.30 -9.13 13.99
C ALA A 216 1.15 -8.86 15.50
N CYS A 217 0.40 -9.69 16.25
CA CYS A 217 0.48 -9.71 17.72
C CYS A 217 1.91 -9.94 18.22
N GLY A 218 2.75 -10.63 17.45
CA GLY A 218 4.16 -10.87 17.77
C GLY A 218 5.01 -9.60 17.78
N LEU A 219 4.60 -8.52 17.09
CA LEU A 219 5.38 -7.28 17.01
C LEU A 219 5.57 -6.64 18.39
N SER A 220 4.55 -6.68 19.26
CA SER A 220 4.67 -6.18 20.64
C SER A 220 5.70 -6.96 21.48
N PHE A 221 5.93 -8.25 21.16
CA PHE A 221 6.96 -9.06 21.80
C PHE A 221 8.36 -8.81 21.23
N ALA A 222 8.46 -8.31 20.01
CA ALA A 222 9.73 -8.02 19.35
C ALA A 222 10.51 -6.85 20.01
N GLN A 223 9.78 -5.96 20.68
CA GLN A 223 10.33 -4.81 21.40
C GLN A 223 11.28 -5.20 22.54
N TRP A 224 11.14 -6.40 23.10
CA TRP A 224 11.86 -6.84 24.29
C TRP A 224 12.89 -7.92 23.95
N ASP A 225 14.13 -7.75 24.43
CA ASP A 225 15.24 -8.66 24.12
C ASP A 225 14.97 -10.12 24.52
N ASP A 226 14.23 -10.36 25.60
CA ASP A 226 13.92 -11.68 26.13
C ASP A 226 12.75 -12.37 25.41
N THR A 227 11.86 -11.62 24.74
CA THR A 227 10.69 -12.17 24.04
C THR A 227 10.75 -12.05 22.52
N ARG A 228 11.72 -11.32 21.97
CA ARG A 228 11.85 -11.09 20.52
C ARG A 228 11.89 -12.39 19.70
N MET A 229 12.59 -13.40 20.20
CA MET A 229 12.67 -14.70 19.54
C MET A 229 11.30 -15.34 19.32
N PHE A 230 10.32 -15.08 20.21
CA PHE A 230 8.98 -15.66 20.07
C PHE A 230 8.27 -15.14 18.82
N ALA A 231 8.49 -13.88 18.45
CA ALA A 231 7.91 -13.27 17.26
C ALA A 231 8.52 -13.86 15.96
N TYR A 232 9.85 -14.08 15.94
CA TYR A 232 10.52 -14.76 14.84
C TYR A 232 10.09 -16.23 14.71
N ASP A 233 9.92 -16.93 15.83
CA ASP A 233 9.42 -18.31 15.83
C ASP A 233 7.98 -18.40 15.30
N ALA A 234 7.13 -17.43 15.65
CA ALA A 234 5.77 -17.32 15.11
C ALA A 234 5.76 -17.10 13.60
N LEU A 235 6.61 -16.19 13.10
CA LEU A 235 6.82 -15.94 11.68
C LEU A 235 7.31 -17.20 10.94
N ASN A 236 8.33 -17.88 11.44
CA ASN A 236 8.87 -19.10 10.83
C ASN A 236 7.82 -20.20 10.74
N ARG A 237 7.03 -20.38 11.79
CA ARG A 237 5.93 -21.35 11.80
C ARG A 237 4.83 -21.02 10.78
N ALA A 238 4.54 -19.73 10.58
CA ALA A 238 3.58 -19.28 9.57
C ALA A 238 4.06 -19.59 8.15
N LEU A 239 5.34 -19.29 7.87
CA LEU A 239 5.99 -19.62 6.59
C LEU A 239 5.93 -21.14 6.32
N ASP A 240 6.36 -21.96 7.27
CA ASP A 240 6.31 -23.43 7.15
C ASP A 240 4.89 -23.96 6.89
N THR A 241 3.89 -23.32 7.51
CA THR A 241 2.47 -23.69 7.37
C THR A 241 1.98 -23.39 5.95
N MET A 242 2.24 -22.18 5.45
CA MET A 242 1.80 -21.77 4.11
C MET A 242 2.57 -22.48 3.00
N ASP A 243 3.86 -22.79 3.20
CA ASP A 243 4.64 -23.62 2.28
C ASP A 243 4.12 -25.06 2.20
N ARG A 244 3.66 -25.62 3.33
CA ARG A 244 3.01 -26.93 3.33
C ARG A 244 1.65 -26.86 2.62
N PHE A 245 0.85 -25.85 2.91
CA PHE A 245 -0.44 -25.62 2.26
C PHE A 245 -0.30 -25.52 0.73
N ALA A 246 0.69 -24.74 0.26
CA ALA A 246 0.98 -24.62 -1.17
C ALA A 246 1.39 -25.95 -1.81
N ARG A 247 2.26 -26.74 -1.14
CA ARG A 247 2.66 -28.07 -1.62
C ARG A 247 1.50 -29.05 -1.68
N GLU A 248 0.61 -29.04 -0.68
CA GLU A 248 -0.58 -29.90 -0.63
C GLU A 248 -1.58 -29.54 -1.72
N ALA A 249 -1.69 -28.27 -2.09
CA ALA A 249 -2.48 -27.80 -3.23
C ALA A 249 -1.81 -28.05 -4.60
N HIS A 250 -0.71 -28.81 -4.66
CA HIS A 250 0.10 -29.07 -5.87
C HIS A 250 0.58 -27.79 -6.58
N ILE A 251 0.86 -26.74 -5.81
CA ILE A 251 1.55 -25.55 -6.30
C ILE A 251 3.04 -25.94 -6.44
N ASN A 252 3.41 -26.57 -7.56
CA ASN A 252 4.81 -26.78 -7.89
C ASN A 252 5.41 -25.45 -8.35
N THR A 253 6.29 -24.87 -7.53
CA THR A 253 7.13 -23.70 -7.88
C THR A 253 8.29 -24.03 -8.83
N VAL A 254 8.17 -25.04 -9.71
CA VAL A 254 9.23 -25.39 -10.67
C VAL A 254 8.65 -25.82 -12.02
N ASP A 255 8.60 -24.88 -12.97
CA ASP A 255 9.10 -25.03 -14.35
C ASP A 255 8.84 -23.73 -15.14
N SER A 256 9.68 -22.70 -14.93
CA SER A 256 9.81 -21.59 -15.88
C SER A 256 11.18 -20.91 -15.91
N TYR A 257 12.28 -21.57 -15.54
CA TYR A 257 13.63 -21.07 -15.88
C TYR A 257 14.65 -22.20 -16.03
N THR A 258 14.55 -23.01 -17.08
CA THR A 258 15.74 -23.62 -17.73
C THR A 258 15.47 -23.89 -19.22
N GLY A 259 15.82 -22.90 -20.06
CA GLY A 259 16.40 -23.03 -21.40
C GLY A 259 15.68 -23.81 -22.52
N SER A 260 15.18 -23.09 -23.52
CA SER A 260 15.58 -23.29 -24.93
C SER A 260 15.16 -22.12 -25.81
N ASP A 261 16.09 -21.71 -26.68
CA ASP A 261 16.02 -20.65 -27.68
C ASP A 261 14.83 -20.69 -28.66
N ASP A 262 14.58 -19.51 -29.25
CA ASP A 262 13.91 -19.22 -30.52
C ASP A 262 12.41 -19.56 -30.70
N ALA A 263 11.55 -18.54 -30.57
CA ALA A 263 10.59 -18.17 -31.62
C ALA A 263 9.92 -16.81 -31.32
N GLN A 264 10.07 -15.86 -32.24
CA GLN A 264 9.26 -14.65 -32.32
C GLN A 264 7.76 -15.00 -32.44
N SER A 265 6.91 -14.37 -31.63
CA SER A 265 5.56 -13.99 -32.06
C SER A 265 5.10 -12.79 -31.26
N GLU A 266 4.98 -11.67 -31.97
CA GLU A 266 4.32 -10.45 -31.54
C GLU A 266 2.90 -10.76 -31.05
N MET A 267 2.54 -10.24 -29.87
CA MET A 267 1.14 -10.14 -29.45
C MET A 267 0.93 -8.73 -28.92
N THR A 268 0.08 -8.01 -29.65
CA THR A 268 -0.25 -6.60 -29.53
C THR A 268 -0.92 -6.28 -28.19
N ASN A 269 -0.34 -5.35 -27.43
CA ASN A 269 -0.98 -4.74 -26.27
C ASN A 269 -2.00 -3.71 -26.73
N ASP A 270 -3.28 -4.00 -26.51
CA ASP A 270 -4.34 -2.99 -26.55
C ASP A 270 -4.98 -3.00 -25.15
N VAL A 271 -4.50 -2.11 -24.28
CA VAL A 271 -5.11 -1.85 -22.97
C VAL A 271 -5.75 -0.48 -23.03
N SER A 272 -7.08 -0.51 -23.07
CA SER A 272 -7.94 0.66 -23.00
C SER A 272 -7.82 1.33 -21.63
N ASN A 273 -7.33 2.56 -21.68
CA ASN A 273 -7.44 3.63 -20.70
C ASN A 273 -8.77 3.62 -19.91
N ALA A 274 -8.71 3.52 -18.58
CA ALA A 274 -9.83 3.80 -17.68
C ALA A 274 -9.35 4.67 -16.51
N ASN A 275 -9.56 5.96 -16.69
CA ASN A 275 -9.33 7.05 -15.76
C ASN A 275 -10.24 6.89 -14.51
N GLY A 276 -9.66 6.82 -13.32
CA GLY A 276 -10.37 6.63 -12.05
C GLY A 276 -9.76 7.47 -10.93
N THR A 277 -10.10 8.75 -10.92
CA THR A 277 -9.72 9.72 -9.88
C THR A 277 -10.29 9.29 -8.53
N SER A 278 -9.42 8.95 -7.57
CA SER A 278 -9.80 8.71 -6.17
C SER A 278 -9.21 9.81 -5.31
N SER A 279 -10.08 10.68 -4.80
CA SER A 279 -9.76 11.83 -3.96
C SER A 279 -9.39 11.34 -2.55
N ALA A 280 -8.10 11.40 -2.21
CA ALA A 280 -7.58 11.17 -0.87
C ALA A 280 -7.66 12.47 -0.07
N THR A 281 -8.75 12.65 0.68
CA THR A 281 -8.85 13.67 1.73
C THR A 281 -9.21 12.98 3.04
N ASP A 282 -8.25 12.28 3.65
CA ASP A 282 -8.23 12.13 5.10
C ASP A 282 -6.84 11.71 5.58
N THR A 283 -6.28 12.48 6.49
CA THR A 283 -5.13 12.08 7.31
C THR A 283 -5.59 10.96 8.26
N GLY A 284 -5.42 9.71 7.86
CA GLY A 284 -5.75 8.55 8.67
C GLY A 284 -5.09 7.27 8.16
N ASN A 285 -4.15 6.75 8.95
CA ASN A 285 -3.73 5.35 9.05
C ASN A 285 -3.26 4.61 7.76
N VAL A 286 -1.98 4.18 7.74
CA VAL A 286 -1.40 3.29 6.70
C VAL A 286 -2.16 1.95 6.57
N ASN A 287 -2.95 1.57 7.57
CA ASN A 287 -3.87 0.43 7.50
C ASN A 287 -4.91 0.56 6.36
N ASP A 288 -5.24 1.76 5.90
CA ASP A 288 -6.15 1.95 4.76
C ASP A 288 -5.47 1.64 3.41
N ILE A 289 -4.14 1.70 3.32
CA ILE A 289 -3.39 1.31 2.12
C ILE A 289 -3.44 -0.22 1.94
N ILE A 290 -3.42 -0.98 3.05
CA ILE A 290 -3.60 -2.44 3.02
C ILE A 290 -5.04 -2.79 2.59
N SER A 291 -6.03 -1.98 3.00
CA SER A 291 -7.44 -2.14 2.61
C SER A 291 -7.74 -1.69 1.17
N ALA A 292 -6.92 -0.81 0.57
CA ALA A 292 -7.13 -0.31 -0.79
C ALA A 292 -6.89 -1.38 -1.87
N ASN A 293 -6.21 -2.47 -1.55
CA ASN A 293 -6.02 -3.61 -2.46
C ASN A 293 -7.17 -4.64 -2.39
N ASP A 294 -8.13 -4.48 -1.48
CA ASP A 294 -9.32 -5.35 -1.34
C ASP A 294 -10.34 -5.17 -2.49
N GLY A 295 -10.11 -4.24 -3.42
CA GLY A 295 -11.01 -3.92 -4.54
C GLY A 295 -10.74 -4.66 -5.86
N ASN A 296 -9.58 -5.29 -6.05
CA ASN A 296 -9.21 -5.87 -7.35
C ASN A 296 -9.40 -7.41 -7.42
N SER A 297 -10.59 -7.88 -7.04
CA SER A 297 -11.08 -9.20 -7.47
C SER A 297 -11.64 -9.13 -8.91
N ALA A 298 -10.78 -8.71 -9.86
CA ALA A 298 -11.14 -8.61 -11.28
C ALA A 298 -10.17 -9.34 -12.22
N THR A 299 -9.24 -10.16 -11.69
CA THR A 299 -8.43 -11.07 -12.51
C THR A 299 -9.08 -12.45 -12.74
N ASP A 300 -10.26 -12.70 -12.17
CA ASP A 300 -10.95 -13.99 -12.21
C ASP A 300 -11.72 -14.32 -13.52
N ALA A 301 -11.53 -13.55 -14.60
CA ALA A 301 -12.27 -13.78 -15.85
C ALA A 301 -11.49 -14.50 -16.97
N ASN A 302 -10.16 -14.63 -16.88
CA ASN A 302 -9.36 -15.10 -18.03
C ASN A 302 -8.85 -16.55 -17.95
N THR A 303 -8.98 -17.23 -16.81
CA THR A 303 -8.63 -18.66 -16.68
C THR A 303 -9.79 -19.62 -17.01
N ALA A 304 -11.00 -19.09 -17.19
CA ALA A 304 -12.17 -19.88 -17.59
C ALA A 304 -12.23 -20.19 -19.10
N ASN A 305 -11.40 -19.54 -19.93
CA ASN A 305 -11.48 -19.62 -21.40
C ASN A 305 -10.64 -20.74 -22.04
N THR A 306 -10.01 -21.61 -21.24
CA THR A 306 -9.22 -22.76 -21.73
C THR A 306 -9.70 -24.11 -21.17
N LEU A 307 -10.95 -24.19 -20.69
CA LEU A 307 -11.50 -25.42 -20.11
C LEU A 307 -12.16 -26.31 -21.18
N ASP A 308 -11.72 -27.57 -21.24
CA ASP A 308 -12.25 -28.62 -22.11
C ASP A 308 -13.72 -28.92 -21.73
N PRO A 309 -14.69 -28.93 -22.67
CA PRO A 309 -16.12 -29.07 -22.37
C PRO A 309 -16.56 -30.43 -21.79
N ASP A 310 -15.65 -31.38 -21.55
CA ASP A 310 -15.94 -32.73 -21.01
C ASP A 310 -15.40 -32.95 -19.57
N MET A 311 -14.97 -31.90 -18.86
CA MET A 311 -14.46 -32.02 -17.49
C MET A 311 -15.57 -32.29 -16.47
N SER A 312 -15.31 -33.21 -15.53
CA SER A 312 -16.28 -33.60 -14.50
C SER A 312 -16.44 -32.51 -13.43
N ALA A 313 -17.60 -32.45 -12.76
CA ALA A 313 -17.86 -31.50 -11.67
C ALA A 313 -16.85 -31.62 -10.51
N THR A 314 -16.33 -32.83 -10.27
CA THR A 314 -15.28 -33.11 -9.28
C THR A 314 -13.92 -32.56 -9.67
N ASP A 315 -13.59 -32.55 -10.97
CA ASP A 315 -12.34 -31.96 -11.46
C ASP A 315 -12.40 -30.43 -11.38
N MET A 316 -13.57 -29.85 -11.68
CA MET A 316 -13.80 -28.40 -11.56
C MET A 316 -13.71 -27.90 -10.11
N ASP A 317 -14.25 -28.64 -9.14
CA ASP A 317 -14.11 -28.29 -7.72
C ASP A 317 -12.66 -28.41 -7.23
N GLY A 318 -11.89 -29.38 -7.74
CA GLY A 318 -10.46 -29.51 -7.49
C GLY A 318 -9.67 -28.31 -8.01
N ILE A 319 -9.93 -27.91 -9.25
CA ILE A 319 -9.29 -26.73 -9.88
C ILE A 319 -9.62 -25.46 -9.10
N ARG A 320 -10.88 -25.25 -8.70
CA ARG A 320 -11.28 -24.07 -7.91
C ARG A 320 -10.54 -23.98 -6.59
N ARG A 321 -10.42 -25.10 -5.86
CA ARG A 321 -9.65 -25.13 -4.60
C ARG A 321 -8.18 -24.83 -4.84
N GLN A 322 -7.59 -25.37 -5.90
CA GLN A 322 -6.21 -25.10 -6.27
C GLN A 322 -6.00 -23.62 -6.61
N THR A 323 -6.87 -23.00 -7.39
CA THR A 323 -6.79 -21.56 -7.71
C THR A 323 -6.91 -20.70 -6.45
N MET A 324 -7.84 -21.01 -5.55
CA MET A 324 -7.98 -20.30 -4.27
C MET A 324 -6.72 -20.44 -3.41
N ALA A 325 -6.13 -21.63 -3.35
CA ALA A 325 -4.89 -21.85 -2.61
C ALA A 325 -3.70 -21.07 -3.19
N ILE A 326 -3.59 -20.98 -4.52
CA ILE A 326 -2.57 -20.16 -5.19
C ILE A 326 -2.73 -18.69 -4.85
N SER A 327 -3.96 -18.17 -4.97
CA SER A 327 -4.23 -16.77 -4.68
C SER A 327 -3.95 -16.44 -3.21
N ALA A 328 -4.38 -17.28 -2.29
CA ALA A 328 -4.11 -17.10 -0.86
C ALA A 328 -2.60 -17.13 -0.55
N HIS A 329 -1.86 -18.09 -1.11
CA HIS A 329 -0.40 -18.15 -0.93
C HIS A 329 0.31 -16.91 -1.49
N GLN A 330 -0.10 -16.40 -2.65
CA GLN A 330 0.45 -15.16 -3.21
C GLN A 330 0.14 -13.94 -2.33
N GLN A 331 -1.08 -13.83 -1.81
CA GLN A 331 -1.45 -12.76 -0.87
C GLN A 331 -0.64 -12.85 0.43
N PHE A 332 -0.43 -14.06 0.93
CA PHE A 332 0.42 -14.30 2.11
C PHE A 332 1.87 -13.85 1.85
N GLU A 333 2.47 -14.26 0.72
CA GLU A 333 3.84 -13.88 0.36
C GLU A 333 4.03 -12.35 0.29
N GLN A 334 3.02 -11.61 -0.18
CA GLN A 334 3.06 -10.15 -0.18
C GLN A 334 2.88 -9.57 1.23
N ALA A 335 1.85 -10.02 1.95
CA ALA A 335 1.52 -9.51 3.28
C ALA A 335 2.62 -9.77 4.32
N ILE A 336 3.30 -10.93 4.22
CA ILE A 336 4.34 -11.31 5.17
C ILE A 336 5.60 -10.43 5.06
N LEU A 337 5.83 -9.75 3.93
CA LEU A 337 6.91 -8.78 3.79
C LEU A 337 6.73 -7.61 4.77
N PHE A 338 5.50 -7.12 4.94
CA PHE A 338 5.19 -6.06 5.91
C PHE A 338 5.49 -6.50 7.34
N LEU A 339 5.10 -7.73 7.70
CA LEU A 339 5.39 -8.28 9.02
C LEU A 339 6.89 -8.45 9.24
N ARG A 340 7.64 -8.93 8.24
CA ARG A 340 9.10 -9.08 8.32
C ARG A 340 9.80 -7.74 8.51
N HIS A 341 9.43 -6.74 7.71
CA HIS A 341 9.96 -5.40 7.83
C HIS A 341 9.71 -4.83 9.23
N ASP A 342 8.45 -4.85 9.68
CA ASP A 342 8.08 -4.33 10.99
C ASP A 342 8.79 -5.09 12.11
N LEU A 343 8.97 -6.40 11.97
CA LEU A 343 9.69 -7.20 12.95
C LEU A 343 11.14 -6.74 13.11
N MET A 344 11.85 -6.46 12.02
CA MET A 344 13.21 -5.90 12.06
C MET A 344 13.21 -4.49 12.66
N ARG A 345 12.28 -3.64 12.24
CA ARG A 345 12.17 -2.26 12.73
C ARG A 345 11.92 -2.20 14.24
N VAL A 346 10.93 -2.96 14.71
CA VAL A 346 10.50 -3.01 16.11
C VAL A 346 11.55 -3.70 16.99
N SER A 347 12.31 -4.64 16.43
CA SER A 347 13.47 -5.25 17.08
C SER A 347 14.67 -4.30 17.23
N GLY A 348 14.63 -3.10 16.65
CA GLY A 348 15.73 -2.14 16.68
C GLY A 348 16.81 -2.40 15.63
N ASP A 349 16.58 -3.30 14.68
CA ASP A 349 17.47 -3.61 13.56
C ASP A 349 17.16 -2.66 12.37
N ALA A 350 17.28 -1.36 12.61
CA ALA A 350 16.85 -0.32 11.67
C ALA A 350 17.57 -0.36 10.32
N GLN A 351 18.86 -0.72 10.32
CA GLN A 351 19.64 -0.85 9.09
C GLN A 351 19.16 -2.04 8.25
N ASP A 352 18.95 -3.20 8.87
CA ASP A 352 18.45 -4.39 8.16
C ASP A 352 17.03 -4.15 7.63
N ALA A 353 16.21 -3.39 8.37
CA ALA A 353 14.90 -2.96 7.90
C ALA A 353 15.01 -2.01 6.68
N ASP A 354 15.92 -1.03 6.70
CA ASP A 354 16.15 -0.13 5.55
C ASP A 354 16.70 -0.90 4.33
N ASP A 355 17.63 -1.85 4.55
CA ASP A 355 18.17 -2.71 3.49
C ASP A 355 17.09 -3.63 2.91
N PHE A 356 16.14 -4.08 3.73
CA PHE A 356 14.99 -4.88 3.29
C PHE A 356 14.05 -4.07 2.39
N LEU A 357 13.76 -2.81 2.73
CA LEU A 357 12.94 -1.94 1.88
C LEU A 357 13.59 -1.74 0.50
N LEU A 358 14.91 -1.54 0.46
CA LEU A 358 15.67 -1.42 -0.79
C LEU A 358 15.62 -2.71 -1.63
N GLN A 359 15.73 -3.87 -0.99
CA GLN A 359 15.66 -5.17 -1.67
C GLN A 359 14.27 -5.47 -2.26
N HIS A 360 13.22 -4.92 -1.66
CA HIS A 360 11.82 -5.11 -2.05
C HIS A 360 11.20 -3.84 -2.67
N HIS A 361 12.02 -3.07 -3.39
CA HIS A 361 11.59 -1.84 -4.08
C HIS A 361 10.53 -2.06 -5.18
N ASP A 362 10.32 -3.31 -5.57
CA ASP A 362 9.33 -3.72 -6.56
C ASP A 362 7.89 -3.81 -5.99
N THR A 363 7.77 -3.63 -4.67
CA THR A 363 6.52 -3.54 -3.93
C THR A 363 6.29 -2.08 -3.53
N GLU A 364 5.25 -1.45 -4.08
CA GLU A 364 4.98 -0.01 -3.96
C GLU A 364 5.06 0.50 -2.50
N PRO A 365 4.31 -0.05 -1.52
CA PRO A 365 4.37 0.47 -0.15
C PRO A 365 5.76 0.39 0.50
N LEU A 366 6.58 -0.61 0.14
CA LEU A 366 7.94 -0.76 0.68
C LEU A 366 8.90 0.24 0.03
N ALA A 367 8.78 0.45 -1.29
CA ALA A 367 9.53 1.47 -2.00
C ALA A 367 9.23 2.87 -1.45
N ASP A 368 7.95 3.16 -1.22
CA ASP A 368 7.55 4.46 -0.70
C ASP A 368 8.09 4.68 0.72
N ALA A 369 8.02 3.66 1.59
CA ALA A 369 8.61 3.73 2.92
C ALA A 369 10.12 4.01 2.86
N TYR A 370 10.85 3.44 1.90
CA TYR A 370 12.27 3.73 1.71
C TYR A 370 12.51 5.17 1.26
N VAL A 371 11.72 5.67 0.32
CA VAL A 371 11.75 7.06 -0.13
C VAL A 371 11.57 8.01 1.06
N ALA A 372 10.59 7.76 1.92
CA ALA A 372 10.38 8.56 3.11
C ALA A 372 11.58 8.51 4.07
N ARG A 373 12.25 7.35 4.23
CA ARG A 373 13.49 7.25 5.01
C ARG A 373 14.60 8.13 4.43
N LEU A 374 14.78 8.12 3.11
CA LEU A 374 15.80 8.94 2.44
C LEU A 374 15.50 10.44 2.57
N ILE A 375 14.24 10.84 2.44
CA ILE A 375 13.80 12.24 2.62
C ILE A 375 14.03 12.70 4.06
N ALA A 376 13.61 11.91 5.04
CA ALA A 376 13.78 12.24 6.45
C ALA A 376 15.25 12.37 6.86
N ALA A 377 16.12 11.57 6.25
CA ALA A 377 17.57 11.63 6.45
C ALA A 377 18.27 12.67 5.55
N GLU A 378 17.52 13.42 4.73
CA GLU A 378 18.03 14.36 3.72
C GLU A 378 19.08 13.74 2.78
N ARG A 379 18.96 12.43 2.50
CA ARG A 379 19.85 11.66 1.61
C ARG A 379 19.41 11.79 0.15
N TRP A 380 19.41 13.01 -0.36
CA TRP A 380 18.86 13.36 -1.69
C TRP A 380 19.60 12.71 -2.87
N GLU A 381 20.91 12.45 -2.74
CA GLU A 381 21.67 11.73 -3.78
C GLU A 381 21.22 10.28 -3.89
N ASP A 382 21.10 9.60 -2.75
CA ASP A 382 20.63 8.22 -2.68
C ASP A 382 19.18 8.11 -3.15
N LEU A 383 18.36 9.14 -2.92
CA LEU A 383 16.98 9.20 -3.42
C LEU A 383 16.94 9.20 -4.96
N ILE A 384 17.82 9.95 -5.61
CA ILE A 384 17.91 9.95 -7.08
C ILE A 384 18.35 8.57 -7.59
N ASP A 385 19.36 7.96 -6.95
CA ASP A 385 19.84 6.64 -7.33
C ASP A 385 18.74 5.57 -7.14
N PHE A 386 17.95 5.68 -6.08
CA PHE A 386 16.81 4.81 -5.83
C PHE A 386 15.69 4.99 -6.86
N ILE A 387 15.33 6.23 -7.20
CA ILE A 387 14.34 6.50 -8.26
C ILE A 387 14.79 5.89 -9.59
N ASN A 388 16.07 6.04 -9.94
CA ASN A 388 16.62 5.43 -11.16
C ASN A 388 16.52 3.89 -11.13
N LEU A 389 16.75 3.27 -9.95
CA LEU A 389 16.62 1.82 -9.77
C LEU A 389 15.17 1.36 -10.00
N VAL A 390 14.20 2.03 -9.37
CA VAL A 390 12.77 1.68 -9.51
C VAL A 390 12.29 1.89 -10.95
N GLU A 391 12.64 3.01 -11.59
CA GLU A 391 12.28 3.28 -13.00
C GLU A 391 12.90 2.25 -13.96
N HIS A 392 14.12 1.77 -13.67
CA HIS A 392 14.79 0.76 -14.49
C HIS A 392 14.13 -0.63 -14.36
N ASP A 393 13.87 -1.07 -13.12
CA ASP A 393 13.36 -2.42 -12.85
C ASP A 393 11.84 -2.52 -13.04
N ARG A 394 11.09 -1.44 -12.77
CA ARG A 394 9.63 -1.34 -12.86
C ARG A 394 9.20 0.01 -13.46
N PRO A 395 9.32 0.23 -14.78
CA PRO A 395 9.04 1.52 -15.42
C PRO A 395 7.58 1.99 -15.34
N ASN A 396 6.65 1.09 -15.03
CA ASN A 396 5.22 1.40 -14.87
C ASN A 396 4.80 1.54 -13.40
N GLN A 397 5.72 1.34 -12.44
CA GLN A 397 5.44 1.49 -11.03
C GLN A 397 5.37 2.98 -10.71
N TYR A 398 4.24 3.41 -10.17
CA TYR A 398 4.12 4.75 -9.64
C TYR A 398 4.63 4.70 -8.20
N THR A 399 5.83 5.21 -7.95
CA THR A 399 6.22 5.54 -6.56
C THR A 399 5.21 6.57 -6.08
N VAL A 400 4.48 6.28 -5.00
CA VAL A 400 3.27 7.02 -4.63
C VAL A 400 3.59 8.51 -4.52
N MET A 401 2.82 9.27 -5.30
CA MET A 401 2.62 10.70 -5.13
C MET A 401 2.23 10.94 -3.67
N PHE A 402 3.08 11.64 -2.91
CA PHE A 402 2.64 12.31 -1.68
C PHE A 402 1.28 12.97 -1.95
N PRO A 403 0.29 12.88 -1.05
CA PRO A 403 -1.05 13.40 -1.32
C PRO A 403 -0.99 14.82 -1.90
N GLU A 404 -1.77 15.13 -2.95
CA GLU A 404 -1.74 16.43 -3.63
C GLU A 404 -1.93 17.62 -2.66
N ASP A 405 -2.56 17.38 -1.52
CA ASP A 405 -2.79 18.37 -0.45
C ASP A 405 -1.56 18.60 0.46
N LEU A 406 -0.58 17.69 0.44
CA LEU A 406 0.57 17.62 1.34
C LEU A 406 1.91 17.97 0.67
N VAL A 407 1.98 17.93 -0.66
CA VAL A 407 3.05 18.61 -1.41
C VAL A 407 2.61 20.06 -1.57
N PRO A 408 3.26 21.04 -0.93
CA PRO A 408 2.96 22.43 -1.19
C PRO A 408 3.33 22.68 -2.65
N TYR A 409 2.30 22.82 -3.49
CA TYR A 409 2.28 23.36 -4.85
C TYR A 409 3.56 23.25 -5.69
N GLU A 410 3.46 22.48 -6.79
CA GLU A 410 4.21 22.59 -8.05
C GLU A 410 5.03 21.35 -8.43
N TRP A 411 5.66 20.53 -7.58
CA TRP A 411 6.42 19.36 -8.08
C TRP A 411 5.57 18.24 -8.69
N GLU A 412 5.99 17.72 -9.85
CA GLU A 412 5.33 16.57 -10.51
C GLU A 412 6.03 15.23 -10.21
N SER A 413 7.23 15.27 -9.59
CA SER A 413 7.95 14.06 -9.21
C SER A 413 8.95 14.31 -8.08
N LEU A 414 9.32 13.24 -7.36
CA LEU A 414 10.33 13.30 -6.30
C LEU A 414 11.74 13.63 -6.79
N ARG A 415 12.01 13.35 -8.06
CA ARG A 415 13.25 13.72 -8.72
C ARG A 415 13.41 15.25 -8.76
N GLU A 416 12.33 16.00 -8.97
CA GLU A 416 12.35 17.47 -8.92
C GLU A 416 12.77 17.96 -7.53
N ALA A 417 12.12 17.43 -6.48
CA ALA A 417 12.44 17.76 -5.10
C ALA A 417 13.90 17.47 -4.75
N ALA A 418 14.42 16.29 -5.13
CA ALA A 418 15.79 15.89 -4.84
C ALA A 418 16.83 16.75 -5.58
N LEU A 419 16.61 17.03 -6.87
CA LEU A 419 17.51 17.89 -7.67
C LEU A 419 17.55 19.31 -7.13
N GLU A 420 16.40 19.81 -6.67
CA GLU A 420 16.28 21.13 -6.07
C GLU A 420 17.00 21.22 -4.73
N ALA A 421 16.82 20.22 -3.86
CA ALA A 421 17.51 20.11 -2.57
C ALA A 421 19.04 20.10 -2.74
N LEU A 422 19.54 19.39 -3.75
CA LEU A 422 20.98 19.33 -4.07
C LEU A 422 21.51 20.57 -4.79
N GLY A 423 20.63 21.48 -5.23
CA GLY A 423 21.01 22.62 -6.06
C GLY A 423 21.56 22.21 -7.44
N LYS A 424 21.16 21.03 -7.95
CA LYS A 424 21.52 20.53 -9.29
C LYS A 424 20.68 21.19 -10.37
N TRP A 425 20.77 22.52 -10.45
CA TRP A 425 19.91 23.34 -11.31
C TRP A 425 20.07 23.07 -12.81
N ASP A 426 21.24 22.61 -13.25
CA ASP A 426 21.47 22.25 -14.66
C ASP A 426 20.67 21.02 -15.09
N GLU A 427 20.64 20.00 -14.24
CA GLU A 427 19.86 18.77 -14.42
C GLU A 427 18.36 19.07 -14.33
N LEU A 428 17.95 19.88 -13.35
CA LEU A 428 16.55 20.32 -13.21
C LEU A 428 16.08 21.13 -14.42
N ARG A 429 16.93 22.03 -14.97
CA ARG A 429 16.64 22.73 -16.23
C ARG A 429 16.53 21.76 -17.40
N ALA A 430 17.40 20.75 -17.48
CA ALA A 430 17.36 19.75 -18.54
C ALA A 430 16.04 18.96 -18.51
N MET A 431 15.61 18.55 -17.33
CA MET A 431 14.35 17.85 -17.11
C MET A 431 13.14 18.67 -17.58
N TYR A 432 13.02 19.94 -17.18
CA TYR A 432 11.92 20.78 -17.66
C TYR A 432 11.98 21.07 -19.16
N ARG A 433 13.18 21.18 -19.76
CA ARG A 433 13.32 21.28 -21.21
C ARG A 433 12.81 20.03 -21.92
N GLU A 434 13.18 18.85 -21.43
CA GLU A 434 12.74 17.57 -21.99
C GLU A 434 11.22 17.43 -21.90
N ARG A 435 10.62 17.78 -20.75
CA ARG A 435 9.15 17.79 -20.58
C ARG A 435 8.48 18.72 -21.61
N ILE A 436 9.01 19.92 -21.84
CA ILE A 436 8.48 20.83 -22.87
C ILE A 436 8.61 20.23 -24.28
N VAL A 437 9.73 19.58 -24.59
CA VAL A 437 10.01 19.00 -25.92
C VAL A 437 9.13 17.78 -26.20
N GLU A 438 8.91 16.92 -25.20
CA GLU A 438 8.14 15.67 -25.29
C GLU A 438 6.66 15.82 -24.93
N ALA A 439 6.21 17.03 -24.58
CA ALA A 439 4.83 17.24 -24.18
C ALA A 439 3.80 16.90 -25.26
N TYR A 440 2.79 16.12 -24.85
CA TYR A 440 1.59 15.83 -25.65
C TYR A 440 0.33 16.51 -25.09
N ASP A 441 0.30 16.86 -23.80
CA ASP A 441 -0.85 17.50 -23.15
C ASP A 441 -0.76 19.04 -23.26
N PRO A 442 -1.79 19.73 -23.80
CA PRO A 442 -1.82 21.20 -23.89
C PRO A 442 -1.89 21.94 -22.55
N SER A 443 -2.13 21.24 -21.43
CA SER A 443 -2.34 21.82 -20.10
C SER A 443 -1.07 21.92 -19.24
N ASP A 444 0.04 21.33 -19.67
CA ASP A 444 1.34 21.31 -18.95
C ASP A 444 2.15 22.62 -19.12
N GLU A 445 1.48 23.77 -18.94
CA GLU A 445 2.11 25.11 -19.00
C GLU A 445 3.07 25.39 -17.83
N GLU A 446 3.07 24.50 -16.84
CA GLU A 446 3.82 24.62 -15.62
C GLU A 446 5.32 24.45 -15.85
N ALA A 447 5.72 23.52 -16.72
CA ALA A 447 7.11 23.29 -17.08
C ALA A 447 7.81 24.57 -17.62
N ILE A 448 7.13 25.37 -18.47
CA ILE A 448 7.66 26.66 -18.96
C ILE A 448 7.85 27.64 -17.81
N THR A 449 6.86 27.73 -16.92
CA THR A 449 6.85 28.67 -15.80
C THR A 449 7.99 28.38 -14.84
N LYS A 450 8.18 27.11 -14.47
CA LYS A 450 9.27 26.63 -13.61
C LYS A 450 10.64 26.81 -14.26
N LEU A 451 10.80 26.41 -15.53
CA LEU A 451 12.05 26.60 -16.26
C LEU A 451 12.45 28.08 -16.31
N ARG A 452 11.49 28.97 -16.56
CA ARG A 452 11.72 30.42 -16.56
C ARG A 452 12.08 30.93 -15.15
N ALA A 453 11.42 30.45 -14.11
CA ALA A 453 11.72 30.83 -12.73
C ALA A 453 13.16 30.47 -12.32
N ILE A 454 13.57 29.21 -12.57
CA ILE A 454 14.91 28.70 -12.23
C ILE A 454 16.01 29.37 -13.07
N SER A 455 15.72 29.69 -14.33
CA SER A 455 16.65 30.39 -15.21
C SER A 455 16.86 31.86 -14.81
N ASN A 456 15.89 32.46 -14.12
CA ASN A 456 15.96 33.85 -13.70
C ASN A 456 16.45 34.02 -12.24
N SER A 457 16.19 33.06 -11.35
CA SER A 457 16.55 33.15 -9.92
C SER A 457 18.06 33.03 -9.66
N ASN A 458 18.78 32.26 -10.48
CA ASN A 458 20.22 32.01 -10.33
C ASN A 458 21.14 33.20 -10.70
N ASN A 459 20.58 34.33 -11.12
CA ASN A 459 21.35 35.56 -11.32
C ASN A 459 21.69 36.32 -10.02
N SER A 460 21.16 35.90 -8.85
CA SER A 460 21.24 36.73 -7.63
C SER A 460 21.93 36.12 -6.40
N SER A 461 22.33 34.84 -6.38
CA SER A 461 22.78 34.19 -5.13
C SER A 461 24.28 33.95 -4.99
N ASN A 462 25.11 34.15 -6.02
CA ASN A 462 26.56 34.02 -5.86
C ASN A 462 27.18 35.37 -5.47
N GLY A 463 27.18 35.68 -4.16
CA GLY A 463 27.79 36.87 -3.55
C GLY A 463 29.31 36.98 -3.67
N ASN A 464 29.93 36.24 -4.60
CA ASN A 464 31.32 36.38 -4.96
C ASN A 464 31.39 36.69 -6.45
N GLY A 465 31.63 37.97 -6.78
CA GLY A 465 31.63 38.53 -8.14
C GLY A 465 32.68 37.93 -9.08
N ARG A 466 32.50 36.67 -9.45
CA ARG A 466 33.19 35.96 -10.52
C ARG A 466 32.14 35.15 -11.29
N SER A 467 31.37 35.84 -12.12
CA SER A 467 30.62 35.19 -13.19
C SER A 467 31.63 34.57 -14.16
N ASN A 468 31.78 33.25 -14.13
CA ASN A 468 32.43 32.57 -15.24
C ASN A 468 31.40 32.60 -16.38
N GLY A 469 31.68 33.38 -17.43
CA GLY A 469 30.71 33.74 -18.47
C GLY A 469 30.36 32.62 -19.45
N ASN A 470 30.01 31.42 -18.96
CA ASN A 470 29.64 30.29 -19.81
C ASN A 470 28.67 29.29 -19.15
N ASP A 471 27.92 29.71 -18.12
CA ASP A 471 26.89 28.85 -17.52
C ASP A 471 25.59 29.07 -18.26
N GLY A 472 25.03 27.99 -18.80
CA GLY A 472 23.89 27.96 -19.72
C GLY A 472 22.55 28.39 -19.12
N SER A 473 22.56 29.41 -18.27
CA SER A 473 21.59 29.70 -17.22
C SER A 473 20.55 30.73 -17.65
N SER A 474 20.81 31.50 -18.71
CA SER A 474 19.88 32.53 -19.15
C SER A 474 18.65 31.91 -19.82
N TRP A 475 17.48 32.51 -19.56
CA TRP A 475 16.23 32.11 -20.21
C TRP A 475 16.34 32.08 -21.74
N ALA A 476 17.04 33.05 -22.34
CA ALA A 476 17.24 33.09 -23.79
C ALA A 476 18.01 31.87 -24.33
N GLU A 477 19.00 31.38 -23.60
CA GLU A 477 19.74 30.17 -23.99
C GLU A 477 18.89 28.91 -23.83
N GLN A 478 18.03 28.86 -22.79
CA GLN A 478 17.08 27.75 -22.62
C GLN A 478 16.12 27.66 -23.79
N VAL A 479 15.58 28.79 -24.24
CA VAL A 479 14.72 28.87 -25.43
C VAL A 479 15.46 28.38 -26.68
N GLN A 480 16.71 28.81 -26.89
CA GLN A 480 17.52 28.35 -28.03
C GLN A 480 17.76 26.83 -28.01
N ARG A 481 18.01 26.25 -26.85
CA ARG A 481 18.17 24.78 -26.71
C ARG A 481 16.87 24.04 -27.01
N ILE A 482 15.73 24.51 -26.52
CA ILE A 482 14.43 23.90 -26.84
C ILE A 482 14.16 23.95 -28.35
N VAL A 483 14.41 25.09 -29.00
CA VAL A 483 14.25 25.22 -30.47
C VAL A 483 15.15 24.23 -31.22
N HIS A 484 16.40 24.09 -30.77
CA HIS A 484 17.35 23.15 -31.36
C HIS A 484 16.89 21.69 -31.17
N ASP A 485 16.52 21.30 -29.95
CA ASP A 485 16.20 19.92 -29.59
C ASP A 485 14.84 19.47 -30.16
N TYR A 486 13.87 20.38 -30.22
CA TYR A 486 12.57 20.12 -30.83
C TYR A 486 12.66 20.05 -32.37
N ALA A 487 13.69 20.66 -32.97
CA ALA A 487 14.04 20.59 -34.39
C ALA A 487 12.87 20.86 -35.34
N ASP A 488 12.08 21.90 -35.05
CA ASP A 488 10.85 22.27 -35.78
C ASP A 488 9.84 21.10 -35.91
N GLY A 489 9.92 20.10 -35.03
CA GLY A 489 9.10 18.89 -34.99
C GLY A 489 9.42 17.85 -36.06
N GLN A 490 10.65 17.86 -36.60
CA GLN A 490 11.14 16.81 -37.49
C GLN A 490 10.99 15.42 -36.86
N GLY A 491 10.35 14.49 -37.56
CA GLY A 491 10.13 13.12 -37.10
C GLY A 491 9.00 12.92 -36.08
N ARG A 492 8.25 13.99 -35.73
CA ARG A 492 7.10 13.90 -34.82
C ARG A 492 5.78 13.81 -35.60
N TYR A 493 4.82 13.05 -35.06
CA TYR A 493 3.50 12.85 -35.67
C TYR A 493 2.43 13.84 -35.16
N ALA A 494 2.65 14.46 -34.01
CA ALA A 494 1.69 15.32 -33.34
C ALA A 494 2.26 16.73 -33.12
N ARG A 495 1.34 17.70 -33.01
CA ARG A 495 1.67 19.08 -32.64
C ARG A 495 2.00 19.16 -31.16
N ASN A 496 2.89 20.09 -30.79
CA ASN A 496 3.22 20.38 -29.40
C ASN A 496 2.71 21.79 -29.08
N MET A 497 1.55 21.86 -28.40
CA MET A 497 0.89 23.12 -28.10
C MET A 497 1.67 23.98 -27.10
N ILE A 498 2.52 23.36 -26.27
CA ILE A 498 3.37 24.05 -25.29
C ILE A 498 4.50 24.77 -26.01
N TYR A 499 5.15 24.10 -26.97
CA TYR A 499 6.17 24.69 -27.84
C TYR A 499 5.60 25.85 -28.68
N GLU A 500 4.37 25.71 -29.19
CA GLU A 500 3.69 26.80 -29.90
C GLU A 500 3.45 28.04 -29.03
N ARG A 501 3.02 27.84 -27.78
CA ARG A 501 2.87 28.93 -26.80
C ARG A 501 4.20 29.57 -26.45
N LEU A 502 5.27 28.77 -26.32
CA LEU A 502 6.62 29.27 -26.12
C LEU A 502 7.02 30.21 -27.26
N MET A 503 6.82 29.80 -28.52
CA MET A 503 7.10 30.62 -29.70
C MET A 503 6.33 31.94 -29.69
N ILE A 504 5.05 31.93 -29.27
CA ILE A 504 4.23 33.14 -29.15
C ILE A 504 4.79 34.07 -28.07
N SER A 505 5.13 33.51 -26.90
CA SER A 505 5.61 34.29 -25.76
C SER A 505 6.99 34.92 -25.97
N GLU A 506 7.84 34.28 -26.77
CA GLU A 506 9.21 34.73 -27.06
C GLU A 506 9.37 35.39 -28.44
N HIS A 507 8.28 35.57 -29.18
CA HIS A 507 8.27 36.19 -30.51
C HIS A 507 9.19 35.50 -31.54
N LEU A 508 9.16 34.16 -31.58
CA LEU A 508 10.00 33.35 -32.47
C LEU A 508 9.39 33.23 -33.89
N HIS A 509 9.53 34.31 -34.68
CA HIS A 509 8.91 34.43 -36.01
C HIS A 509 9.44 33.41 -37.03
N ASP A 510 10.76 33.27 -37.12
CA ASP A 510 11.39 32.42 -38.15
C ASP A 510 11.18 30.93 -37.83
N GLU A 511 11.19 30.56 -36.55
CA GLU A 511 10.89 29.23 -36.03
C GLU A 511 9.43 28.86 -36.30
N ALA A 512 8.49 29.76 -36.00
CA ALA A 512 7.06 29.52 -36.25
C ALA A 512 6.78 29.25 -37.74
N ALA A 513 7.44 29.98 -38.65
CA ALA A 513 7.34 29.76 -40.09
C ALA A 513 7.89 28.39 -40.51
N ARG A 514 9.02 27.95 -39.95
CA ARG A 514 9.59 26.61 -40.21
C ARG A 514 8.73 25.49 -39.62
N TYR A 515 8.22 25.67 -38.41
CA TYR A 515 7.33 24.73 -37.73
C TYR A 515 6.03 24.48 -38.52
N CYS A 516 5.42 25.54 -39.07
CA CYS A 516 4.21 25.42 -39.89
C CYS A 516 4.43 24.66 -41.21
N HIS A 517 5.68 24.48 -41.66
CA HIS A 517 5.98 23.61 -42.80
C HIS A 517 5.72 22.13 -42.46
N ASN A 518 6.06 21.72 -41.25
CA ASN A 518 5.86 20.36 -40.76
C ASN A 518 4.44 20.16 -40.19
N PHE A 519 3.84 21.21 -39.62
CA PHE A 519 2.48 21.20 -39.07
C PHE A 519 1.63 22.34 -39.63
N PRO A 520 1.05 22.21 -40.84
CA PRO A 520 0.28 23.28 -41.49
C PRO A 520 -0.91 23.79 -40.67
N ASP A 521 -1.53 22.90 -39.89
CA ASP A 521 -2.69 23.24 -39.04
C ASP A 521 -2.34 24.19 -37.89
N ALA A 522 -1.05 24.28 -37.52
CA ALA A 522 -0.56 25.21 -36.49
C ALA A 522 -0.58 26.67 -36.94
N ALA A 523 -0.66 26.94 -38.25
CA ALA A 523 -0.64 28.29 -38.79
C ALA A 523 -1.81 29.15 -38.29
N ARG A 524 -2.94 28.54 -37.92
CA ARG A 524 -4.09 29.25 -37.35
C ARG A 524 -3.79 29.78 -35.94
N ASP A 525 -3.11 28.98 -35.14
CA ASP A 525 -2.84 29.29 -33.73
C ASP A 525 -1.59 30.19 -33.60
N LEU A 526 -0.65 30.07 -34.55
CA LEU A 526 0.55 30.91 -34.67
C LEU A 526 0.36 32.18 -35.52
N ALA A 527 -0.87 32.49 -35.95
CA ALA A 527 -1.18 33.64 -36.81
C ALA A 527 -0.77 35.00 -36.22
N ALA A 528 -0.53 35.09 -34.91
CA ALA A 528 -0.03 36.30 -34.27
C ALA A 528 1.47 36.55 -34.53
N LEU A 529 2.21 35.52 -34.96
CA LEU A 529 3.65 35.58 -35.26
C LEU A 529 3.95 35.56 -36.76
N LEU A 530 3.10 34.95 -37.57
CA LEU A 530 3.22 34.86 -39.03
C LEU A 530 2.70 36.14 -39.70
#